data_AF-A0AAU8MQP9-F1
#
_entry.id   AF-A0AAU8MQP9-F1
#
_cell.length_a   1.000
_cell.length_b   1.000
_cell.length_c   1.000
_cell.angle_alpha   90.00
_cell.angle_beta   90.00
_cell.angle_gamma   90.00
#
_symmetry.space_group_name_H-M   'P 1'
#
loop_
_entity.id
_entity.type
_entity.pdbx_description
1 polymer ?
#
loop_
_entity_poly.entity_id
_entity_poly.type
_entity_poly.pdbx_seq_one_letter_code
_entity_poly.pdbx_strand_id
1 'polypeptide(L)'
;MPITSEVQAKIDALEDEELKAKVIRALTGPGIRRASDEDIYELIVTDYVLAKQEQARLKQWKDDEVLAFIQYFKEKKPKDYAEFLRQEKEFNEIDTALTWDVRRLIWDWMPDLSSADCSGLFRKLRHHARSSFS
;
A
#
# COMPACT_ATOMS: atom_id res chain seq x y z
N MET A 1 4.92 29.30 8.25
CA MET A 1 6.04 29.61 9.18
C MET A 1 7.28 28.94 8.60
N PRO A 2 8.48 29.53 8.74
CA PRO A 2 9.71 28.83 8.40
C PRO A 2 9.93 27.65 9.37
N ILE A 3 10.44 26.53 8.86
CA ILE A 3 10.80 25.34 9.65
C ILE A 3 11.90 25.74 10.65
N THR A 4 11.82 25.25 11.89
CA THR A 4 12.86 25.52 12.89
C THR A 4 14.23 24.93 12.47
N SER A 5 15.31 25.60 12.85
CA SER A 5 16.68 25.13 12.52
C SER A 5 17.01 23.76 13.10
N GLU A 6 16.41 23.41 14.24
CA GLU A 6 16.58 22.10 14.88
C GLU A 6 15.90 20.98 14.08
N VAL A 7 14.65 21.19 13.64
CA VAL A 7 13.95 20.23 12.78
C VAL A 7 14.63 20.12 11.42
N GLN A 8 15.15 21.22 10.87
CA GLN A 8 15.91 21.20 9.61
C GLN A 8 17.17 20.33 9.72
N ALA A 9 17.93 20.43 10.82
CA ALA A 9 19.11 19.58 11.04
C ALA A 9 18.74 18.08 11.17
N LYS A 10 17.61 17.77 11.82
CA LYS A 10 17.09 16.40 11.92
C LYS A 10 16.71 15.84 10.54
N ILE A 11 16.05 16.65 9.71
CA ILE A 11 15.70 16.30 8.32
C ILE A 11 16.96 16.05 7.48
N ASP A 12 18.00 16.86 7.65
CA ASP A 12 19.25 16.71 6.90
C ASP A 12 20.09 15.50 7.34
N ALA A 13 19.87 15.00 8.55
CA ALA A 13 20.50 13.77 9.05
C ALA A 13 19.78 12.48 8.61
N LEU A 14 18.60 12.56 7.98
CA LEU A 14 17.89 11.38 7.48
C LEU A 14 18.59 10.80 6.24
N GLU A 15 18.95 9.51 6.29
CA GLU A 15 19.53 8.78 5.15
C GLU A 15 18.50 8.40 4.08
N ASP A 16 17.23 8.28 4.48
CA ASP A 16 16.14 7.88 3.59
C ASP A 16 15.53 9.09 2.89
N GLU A 17 15.86 9.26 1.61
CA GLU A 17 15.37 10.36 0.78
C GLU A 17 13.83 10.37 0.61
N GLU A 18 13.17 9.21 0.66
CA GLU A 18 11.70 9.14 0.60
C GLU A 18 11.08 9.67 1.88
N LEU A 19 11.62 9.28 3.04
CA LEU A 19 11.22 9.81 4.34
C LEU A 19 11.48 11.33 4.41
N LYS A 20 12.65 11.77 3.97
CA LYS A 20 13.02 13.19 3.89
C LYS A 20 11.99 13.99 3.09
N ALA A 21 11.64 13.51 1.89
CA ALA A 21 10.63 14.14 1.03
C ALA A 21 9.23 14.17 1.68
N LYS A 22 8.83 13.10 2.38
CA LYS A 22 7.53 13.05 3.09
C LYS A 22 7.47 14.07 4.23
N VAL A 23 8.53 14.19 5.03
CA VAL A 23 8.62 15.16 6.13
C VAL A 23 8.56 16.58 5.61
N ILE A 24 9.36 16.91 4.57
CA ILE A 24 9.35 18.24 3.95
C ILE A 24 7.95 18.58 3.42
N ARG A 25 7.29 17.64 2.73
CA ARG A 25 5.93 17.84 2.22
C ARG A 25 4.91 18.07 3.33
N ALA A 26 5.03 17.38 4.46
CA ALA A 26 4.12 17.54 5.60
C ALA A 26 4.28 18.91 6.27
N LEU A 27 5.53 19.35 6.48
CA LEU A 27 5.86 20.64 7.09
C LEU A 27 5.53 21.84 6.20
N THR A 28 5.65 21.68 4.88
CA THR A 28 5.34 22.76 3.91
C THR A 28 3.89 22.74 3.43
N GLY A 29 3.14 21.67 3.74
CA GLY A 29 1.77 21.48 3.30
C GLY A 29 0.74 22.31 4.08
N PRO A 30 -0.41 22.64 3.48
CA PRO A 30 -1.43 23.47 4.12
C PRO A 30 -2.20 22.78 5.27
N GLY A 31 -1.94 21.49 5.52
CA GLY A 31 -2.82 20.58 6.27
C GLY A 31 -2.57 20.49 7.79
N ILE A 32 -1.37 20.78 8.29
CA ILE A 32 -1.06 20.59 9.72
C ILE A 32 -0.83 21.95 10.41
N ARG A 33 -1.86 22.80 10.42
CA ARG A 33 -1.77 24.18 10.97
C ARG A 33 -1.91 24.26 12.50
N ARG A 34 -1.92 23.13 13.21
CA ARG A 34 -2.18 23.08 14.67
C ARG A 34 -1.11 22.37 15.50
N ALA A 35 -0.21 21.61 14.87
CA ALA A 35 0.88 20.91 15.57
C ALA A 35 2.20 21.65 15.36
N SER A 36 3.16 21.47 16.26
CA SER A 36 4.50 22.04 16.08
C SER A 36 5.26 21.30 14.98
N ASP A 37 6.29 21.93 14.39
CA ASP A 37 7.16 21.29 13.40
C ASP A 37 7.82 20.01 13.96
N GLU A 38 8.12 20.00 15.26
CA GLU A 38 8.68 18.84 15.97
C GLU A 38 7.64 17.71 16.07
N ASP A 39 6.40 18.01 16.47
CA ASP A 39 5.33 17.01 16.52
C ASP A 39 5.05 16.41 15.13
N ILE A 40 5.11 17.24 14.08
CA ILE A 40 4.95 16.80 12.69
C ILE A 40 6.11 15.89 12.29
N TYR A 41 7.35 16.28 12.60
CA TYR A 41 8.53 15.48 12.32
C TYR A 41 8.46 14.11 13.01
N GLU A 42 8.22 14.10 14.33
CA GLU A 42 8.15 12.88 15.13
C GLU A 42 7.03 11.95 14.67
N LEU A 43 5.85 12.49 14.37
CA LEU A 43 4.71 11.72 13.86
C LEU A 43 5.06 11.02 12.55
N ILE A 44 5.58 11.77 11.56
CA ILE A 44 5.86 11.22 10.23
C ILE A 44 6.99 10.20 10.28
N VAL A 45 8.05 10.45 11.06
CA VAL A 45 9.16 9.50 11.22
C VAL A 45 8.69 8.23 11.92
N THR A 46 7.91 8.36 13.00
CA THR A 46 7.37 7.21 13.73
C THR A 46 6.47 6.37 12.85
N ASP A 47 5.49 6.99 12.17
CA ASP A 47 4.58 6.29 11.26
C ASP A 47 5.35 5.61 10.11
N TYR A 48 6.39 6.26 9.56
CA TYR A 48 7.20 5.68 8.49
C TYR A 48 8.02 4.49 8.98
N VAL A 49 8.65 4.58 10.15
CA VAL A 49 9.41 3.47 10.75
C VAL A 49 8.49 2.29 11.05
N LEU A 50 7.32 2.54 11.66
CA LEU A 50 6.33 1.50 11.94
C LEU A 50 5.81 0.86 10.66
N ALA A 51 5.51 1.66 9.63
CA ALA A 51 5.08 1.15 8.33
C ALA A 51 6.17 0.30 7.65
N LYS A 52 7.45 0.71 7.72
CA LYS A 52 8.57 -0.07 7.19
C LYS A 52 8.78 -1.38 7.94
N GLN A 53 8.70 -1.36 9.26
CA GLN A 53 8.81 -2.56 10.09
C GLN A 53 7.69 -3.54 9.80
N GLU A 54 6.45 -3.05 9.72
CA GLU A 54 5.33 -3.91 9.36
C GLU A 54 5.50 -4.45 7.94
N GLN A 55 5.86 -3.61 6.97
CA GLN A 55 6.12 -4.05 5.59
C GLN A 55 7.23 -5.11 5.50
N ALA A 56 8.28 -5.00 6.33
CA ALA A 56 9.35 -6.00 6.40
C ALA A 56 8.88 -7.32 7.01
N ARG A 57 7.88 -7.28 7.90
CA ARG A 57 7.26 -8.45 8.54
C ARG A 57 6.27 -9.17 7.62
N LEU A 58 5.64 -8.44 6.69
CA LEU A 58 4.69 -9.01 5.73
C LEU A 58 5.35 -9.99 4.77
N LYS A 59 4.58 -11.01 4.39
CA LYS A 59 4.98 -11.95 3.36
C LYS A 59 5.30 -11.21 2.06
N GLN A 60 6.51 -11.46 1.55
CA GLN A 60 6.94 -10.98 0.24
C GLN A 60 6.41 -11.92 -0.84
N TRP A 61 5.23 -11.57 -1.38
CA TRP A 61 4.62 -12.32 -2.48
C TRP A 61 5.51 -12.33 -3.71
N LYS A 62 5.88 -13.53 -4.15
CA LYS A 62 6.62 -13.75 -5.39
C LYS A 62 5.68 -13.73 -6.59
N ASP A 63 6.21 -13.40 -7.76
CA ASP A 63 5.40 -13.26 -8.98
C ASP A 63 4.74 -14.58 -9.40
N ASP A 64 5.39 -15.72 -9.18
CA ASP A 64 4.84 -17.05 -9.41
C ASP A 64 3.64 -17.37 -8.50
N GLU A 65 3.69 -16.97 -7.23
CA GLU A 65 2.55 -17.10 -6.30
C GLU A 65 1.36 -16.23 -6.74
N VAL A 66 1.64 -15.01 -7.23
CA VAL A 66 0.60 -14.12 -7.76
C VAL A 66 -0.02 -14.71 -9.03
N LEU A 67 0.78 -15.25 -9.94
CA LEU A 67 0.31 -15.93 -11.14
C LEU A 67 -0.52 -17.18 -10.82
N ALA A 68 -0.10 -17.97 -9.83
CA ALA A 68 -0.85 -19.13 -9.36
C ALA A 68 -2.23 -18.72 -8.82
N PHE A 69 -2.31 -17.65 -8.04
CA PHE A 69 -3.58 -17.11 -7.58
C PHE A 69 -4.44 -16.60 -8.75
N ILE A 70 -3.86 -15.91 -9.74
CA ILE A 70 -4.59 -15.45 -10.92
C ILE A 70 -5.24 -16.63 -11.66
N GLN A 71 -4.53 -17.75 -11.82
CA GLN A 71 -5.10 -18.94 -12.45
C GLN A 71 -6.23 -19.52 -11.59
N TYR A 72 -6.02 -19.66 -10.29
CA TYR A 72 -7.07 -20.09 -9.37
C TYR A 72 -8.32 -19.20 -9.44
N PHE A 73 -8.14 -17.87 -9.52
CA PHE A 73 -9.22 -16.90 -9.63
C PHE A 73 -9.99 -17.07 -10.96
N LYS A 74 -9.28 -17.19 -12.08
CA LYS A 74 -9.90 -17.46 -13.40
C LYS A 74 -10.72 -18.75 -13.40
N GLU A 75 -10.23 -19.79 -12.75
CA GLU A 75 -10.92 -21.09 -12.69
C GLU A 75 -12.16 -21.06 -11.81
N LYS A 76 -12.06 -20.47 -10.60
CA LYS A 76 -13.16 -20.48 -9.62
C LYS A 76 -14.24 -19.46 -9.92
N LYS A 77 -13.84 -18.28 -10.39
CA LYS A 77 -14.73 -17.10 -10.54
C LYS A 77 -14.36 -16.31 -11.80
N PRO A 78 -14.49 -16.91 -13.00
CA PRO A 78 -14.07 -16.27 -14.26
C PRO A 78 -14.79 -14.94 -14.54
N LYS A 79 -16.07 -14.83 -14.17
CA LYS A 79 -16.86 -13.60 -14.33
C LYS A 79 -16.35 -12.48 -13.43
N ASP A 80 -16.12 -12.78 -12.17
CA ASP A 80 -15.64 -11.81 -11.18
C ASP A 80 -14.20 -11.38 -11.53
N TYR A 81 -13.38 -12.27 -12.10
CA TYR A 81 -12.06 -11.92 -12.61
C TYR A 81 -12.14 -10.94 -13.80
N ALA A 82 -13.04 -11.18 -14.74
CA ALA A 82 -13.25 -10.27 -15.87
C ALA A 82 -13.74 -8.89 -15.40
N GLU A 83 -14.67 -8.86 -14.44
CA GLU A 83 -15.17 -7.62 -13.85
C GLU A 83 -14.10 -6.89 -13.05
N PHE A 84 -13.27 -7.62 -12.30
CA PHE A 84 -12.12 -7.07 -11.59
C PHE A 84 -11.16 -6.35 -12.54
N LEU A 85 -10.81 -6.99 -13.67
CA LEU A 85 -9.95 -6.38 -14.68
C LEU A 85 -10.60 -5.15 -15.31
N ARG A 86 -11.91 -5.21 -15.62
CA ARG A 86 -12.65 -4.09 -16.19
C ARG A 86 -12.63 -2.88 -15.24
N GLN A 87 -12.99 -3.09 -13.98
CA GLN A 87 -13.05 -2.02 -12.98
C GLN A 87 -11.67 -1.41 -12.70
N GLU A 88 -10.64 -2.26 -12.58
CA GLU A 88 -9.28 -1.78 -12.39
C GLU A 88 -8.79 -0.93 -13.57
N LYS A 89 -9.15 -1.31 -14.80
CA LYS A 89 -8.79 -0.59 -16.02
C LYS A 89 -9.54 0.73 -16.19
N GLU A 90 -10.86 0.69 -16.02
CA GLU A 90 -11.75 1.81 -16.35
C GLU A 90 -11.84 2.85 -15.24
N PHE A 91 -11.79 2.41 -13.98
CA PHE A 91 -12.04 3.29 -12.82
C PHE A 91 -10.84 3.39 -11.88
N ASN A 92 -9.82 2.52 -12.02
CA ASN A 92 -8.72 2.41 -11.05
C ASN A 92 -9.23 2.19 -9.60
N GLU A 93 -10.45 1.67 -9.49
CA GLU A 93 -11.18 1.43 -8.26
C GLU A 93 -12.00 0.17 -8.46
N ILE A 94 -12.10 -0.64 -7.40
CA ILE A 94 -12.83 -1.90 -7.42
C ILE A 94 -13.96 -1.75 -6.42
N ASP A 95 -15.16 -2.11 -6.84
CA ASP A 95 -16.35 -2.11 -6.02
C ASP A 95 -16.09 -2.84 -4.68
N THR A 96 -16.74 -2.36 -3.64
CA THR A 96 -16.52 -2.87 -2.27
C THR A 96 -16.93 -4.33 -2.15
N ALA A 97 -18.04 -4.74 -2.78
CA ALA A 97 -18.48 -6.13 -2.73
C ALA A 97 -17.49 -7.04 -3.46
N LEU A 98 -17.05 -6.64 -4.65
CA LEU A 98 -16.05 -7.38 -5.42
C LEU A 98 -14.70 -7.47 -4.69
N THR A 99 -14.28 -6.39 -4.01
CA THR A 99 -13.08 -6.39 -3.16
C THR A 99 -13.18 -7.46 -2.07
N TRP A 100 -14.34 -7.56 -1.39
CA TRP A 100 -14.56 -8.58 -0.37
C TRP A 100 -14.67 -10.00 -0.93
N ASP A 101 -15.25 -10.17 -2.12
CA ASP A 101 -15.31 -11.47 -2.81
C ASP A 101 -13.90 -11.98 -3.16
N VAL A 102 -13.04 -11.11 -3.70
CA VAL A 102 -11.65 -11.49 -4.02
C VAL A 102 -10.86 -11.81 -2.75
N ARG A 103 -11.02 -11.04 -1.67
CA ARG A 103 -10.38 -11.35 -0.38
C ARG A 103 -10.82 -12.70 0.19
N ARG A 104 -12.12 -13.01 0.12
CA ARG A 104 -12.63 -14.33 0.49
C ARG A 104 -12.02 -15.43 -0.37
N LEU A 105 -11.91 -15.21 -1.68
CA LEU A 105 -11.28 -16.18 -2.56
C LEU A 105 -9.79 -16.41 -2.25
N ILE A 106 -9.07 -15.37 -1.82
CA ILE A 106 -7.68 -15.49 -1.32
C ILE A 106 -7.64 -16.40 -0.08
N TRP A 107 -8.54 -16.19 0.88
CA TRP A 107 -8.62 -17.06 2.07
C TRP A 107 -9.10 -18.47 1.76
N ASP A 108 -9.98 -18.66 0.78
CA ASP A 108 -10.36 -20.01 0.33
C ASP A 108 -9.17 -20.75 -0.28
N TRP A 109 -8.25 -20.03 -0.94
CA TRP A 109 -7.03 -20.58 -1.49
C TRP A 109 -5.94 -20.82 -0.43
N MET A 110 -5.83 -19.92 0.55
CA MET A 110 -4.91 -20.01 1.69
C MET A 110 -5.63 -19.65 3.01
N PRO A 111 -6.25 -20.64 3.68
CA PRO A 111 -7.08 -20.39 4.87
C PRO A 111 -6.36 -19.76 6.05
N ASP A 112 -5.08 -20.09 6.24
CA ASP A 112 -4.28 -19.60 7.38
C ASP A 112 -3.61 -18.24 7.12
N LEU A 113 -3.96 -17.58 6.02
CA LEU A 113 -3.33 -16.33 5.61
C LEU A 113 -3.80 -15.16 6.47
N SER A 114 -2.85 -14.40 7.01
CA SER A 114 -3.16 -13.20 7.78
C SER A 114 -3.89 -12.15 6.92
N SER A 115 -4.71 -11.30 7.55
CA SER A 115 -5.41 -10.22 6.85
C SER A 115 -4.46 -9.24 6.14
N ALA A 116 -3.29 -9.01 6.74
CA ALA A 116 -2.28 -8.13 6.18
C ALA A 116 -1.62 -8.75 4.93
N ASP A 117 -1.29 -10.04 4.98
CA ASP A 117 -0.74 -10.74 3.80
C ASP A 117 -1.78 -10.90 2.69
N CYS A 118 -3.06 -11.13 3.04
CA CYS A 118 -4.18 -11.12 2.09
C CYS A 118 -4.29 -9.77 1.36
N SER A 119 -4.20 -8.67 2.12
CA SER A 119 -4.16 -7.32 1.55
C SER A 119 -2.93 -7.10 0.66
N GLY A 120 -1.79 -7.69 1.03
CA GLY A 120 -0.57 -7.72 0.22
C GLY A 120 -0.77 -8.41 -1.14
N LEU A 121 -1.37 -9.60 -1.15
CA LEU A 121 -1.64 -10.35 -2.38
C LEU A 121 -2.64 -9.60 -3.27
N PHE A 122 -3.70 -9.05 -2.68
CA PHE A 122 -4.67 -8.24 -3.41
C PHE A 122 -4.02 -7.03 -4.09
N ARG A 123 -3.09 -6.35 -3.41
CA ARG A 123 -2.32 -5.24 -4.01
C ARG A 123 -1.46 -5.69 -5.19
N LYS A 124 -0.79 -6.83 -5.06
CA LYS A 124 0.03 -7.42 -6.14
C LYS A 124 -0.82 -7.82 -7.34
N LEU A 125 -2.01 -8.37 -7.10
CA LEU A 125 -2.99 -8.68 -8.15
C LEU A 125 -3.39 -7.42 -8.94
N ARG A 126 -3.73 -6.32 -8.24
CA ARG A 126 -4.04 -5.03 -8.90
C ARG A 126 -2.86 -4.51 -9.71
N HIS A 127 -1.64 -4.61 -9.18
CA HIS A 127 -0.44 -4.21 -9.91
C HIS A 127 -0.27 -5.02 -11.20
N HIS A 128 -0.41 -6.35 -11.13
CA HIS A 128 -0.35 -7.22 -12.30
C HIS A 128 -1.44 -6.89 -13.33
N ALA A 129 -2.67 -6.61 -12.89
CA ALA A 129 -3.76 -6.20 -13.78
C ALA A 129 -3.38 -4.94 -14.55
N ARG A 130 -2.84 -3.91 -13.88
CA ARG A 130 -2.37 -2.67 -14.54
C ARG A 130 -1.25 -2.91 -15.53
N SER A 131 -0.26 -3.71 -15.16
CA SER A 131 0.86 -4.04 -16.06
C SER A 131 0.41 -4.83 -17.29
N SER A 132 -0.70 -5.57 -17.19
CA SER A 132 -1.27 -6.32 -18.33
C SER A 132 -1.98 -5.44 -19.36
N PHE A 133 -2.19 -4.15 -19.04
CA PHE A 133 -2.81 -3.17 -19.95
C PHE A 133 -1.79 -2.20 -20.58
N SER A 134 -0.52 -2.28 -20.20
CA SER A 134 0.55 -1.39 -20.67
C SER A 134 1.20 -1.86 -21.96
#